data_AF-A0A966URL9-F1
#
_entry.id   AF-A0A966URL9-F1
#
_cell.length_a   1.000
_cell.length_b   1.000
_cell.length_c   1.000
_cell.angle_alpha   90.00
_cell.angle_beta   90.00
_cell.angle_gamma   90.00
#
_symmetry.space_group_name_H-M   'P 1'
#
loop_
_entity.id
_entity.type
_entity.pdbx_description
1 polymer ?
#
loop_
_entity_poly.entity_id
_entity_poly.type
_entity_poly.pdbx_seq_one_letter_code
_entity_poly.pdbx_strand_id
1 'polypeptide(L)' 'MTKDKNWIQGAIKHPGAFTKKAEERGMSVKEFAAKVTANPDEYDKTTVKQANLAKTLSKLRKHKQSKNK' A
#
# COMPACT_ATOMS: atom_id res chain seq x y z
N MET A 1 21.82 16.24 -0.48
CA MET A 1 20.92 15.78 -1.55
C MET A 1 19.70 15.12 -0.93
N THR A 2 18.61 15.85 -0.77
CA THR A 2 17.34 15.33 -0.25
C THR A 2 16.78 14.34 -1.27
N LYS A 3 17.00 13.04 -1.08
CA LYS A 3 16.36 11.98 -1.89
C LYS A 3 14.89 12.32 -2.05
N ASP A 4 14.48 12.64 -3.26
CA ASP A 4 13.17 13.19 -3.59
C ASP A 4 12.08 12.43 -2.86
N LYS A 5 11.27 13.08 -2.02
CA LYS A 5 10.23 12.40 -1.23
C LYS A 5 9.25 11.59 -2.10
N ASN A 6 9.29 11.81 -3.42
CA ASN A 6 8.47 11.18 -4.45
C ASN A 6 9.19 10.07 -5.23
N TRP A 7 10.46 9.73 -4.94
CA TRP A 7 11.20 8.69 -5.68
C TRP A 7 10.48 7.32 -5.64
N ILE A 8 9.83 7.02 -4.51
CA ILE A 8 9.03 5.80 -4.33
C ILE A 8 7.78 5.84 -5.20
N GLN A 9 7.14 7.01 -5.38
CA GLN A 9 5.98 7.14 -6.25
C GLN A 9 6.36 6.94 -7.71
N GLY A 10 7.51 7.46 -8.15
CA GLY A 10 8.04 7.25 -9.49
C GLY A 10 8.41 5.79 -9.79
N ALA A 11 8.74 4.99 -8.77
CA ALA A 11 9.04 3.57 -8.91
C ALA A 11 7.77 2.68 -9.04
N ILE A 12 6.58 3.20 -8.75
CA ILE A 12 5.33 2.43 -8.84
C ILE A 12 4.81 2.47 -10.28
N LYS A 13 4.87 1.33 -10.98
CA LYS A 13 4.42 1.20 -12.38
C LYS A 13 2.94 1.52 -12.61
N HIS A 14 2.08 1.19 -11.64
CA HIS A 14 0.63 1.41 -11.72
C HIS A 14 0.15 2.11 -10.45
N PRO A 15 0.32 3.43 -10.33
CA PRO A 15 -0.15 4.17 -9.17
C PRO A 15 -1.68 4.06 -9.07
N GLY A 16 -2.20 3.85 -7.86
CA GLY A 16 -3.65 3.75 -7.61
C GLY A 16 -4.31 2.43 -8.01
N ALA A 17 -3.64 1.51 -8.71
CA ALA A 17 -4.24 0.23 -9.13
C ALA A 17 -4.75 -0.62 -7.95
N PHE A 18 -4.02 -0.61 -6.82
CA PHE A 18 -4.45 -1.31 -5.61
C PHE A 18 -5.65 -0.64 -4.93
N THR A 19 -5.75 0.69 -5.00
CA THR A 19 -6.91 1.45 -4.51
C THR A 19 -8.15 1.10 -5.31
N LYS A 20 -8.05 1.13 -6.64
CA LYS A 20 -9.16 0.76 -7.52
C LYS A 20 -9.68 -0.65 -7.24
N LYS A 21 -8.79 -1.62 -7.06
CA LYS A 21 -9.15 -3.01 -6.70
C LYS A 21 -9.89 -3.12 -5.35
N ALA A 22 -9.57 -2.25 -4.40
CA ALA A 22 -10.24 -2.20 -3.11
C ALA A 22 -11.63 -1.57 -3.23
N GLU A 23 -11.74 -0.47 -3.97
CA GLU A 23 -12.99 0.24 -4.26
C GLU A 23 -13.99 -0.65 -5.03
N GLU A 24 -13.51 -1.39 -6.03
CA GLU A 24 -14.32 -2.39 -6.76
C GLU A 24 -14.90 -3.48 -5.84
N ARG A 25 -14.25 -3.73 -4.70
CA ARG A 25 -14.69 -4.71 -3.69
C ARG A 25 -15.46 -4.06 -2.53
N GLY A 26 -15.72 -2.76 -2.58
CA GLY A 26 -16.37 -2.01 -1.51
C GLY A 26 -15.57 -1.97 -0.21
N MET A 27 -14.24 -2.13 -0.27
CA MET A 27 -13.35 -2.16 0.88
C MET A 27 -12.43 -0.95 0.88
N SER A 28 -12.02 -0.46 2.06
CA SER A 28 -10.92 0.49 2.11
C SER A 28 -9.60 -0.19 1.73
N VAL A 29 -8.64 0.60 1.26
CA VAL A 29 -7.27 0.13 0.96
C VAL A 29 -6.64 -0.62 2.14
N LYS A 30 -6.94 -0.19 3.37
CA LYS A 30 -6.40 -0.82 4.59
C LYS A 30 -7.04 -2.17 4.85
N GLU A 31 -8.36 -2.28 4.69
CA GLU A 31 -9.10 -3.54 4.85
C GLU A 31 -8.72 -4.53 3.76
N PHE A 32 -8.65 -4.07 2.51
CA PHE A 32 -8.21 -4.92 1.40
C PHE A 32 -6.77 -5.40 1.58
N ALA A 33 -5.85 -4.52 2.03
CA ALA A 33 -4.49 -4.95 2.35
C ALA A 33 -4.46 -5.97 3.50
N ALA A 34 -5.27 -5.81 4.54
CA ALA A 34 -5.36 -6.78 5.62
C ALA A 34 -5.86 -8.14 5.12
N LYS A 35 -6.96 -8.14 4.35
CA LYS A 35 -7.56 -9.35 3.74
C LYS A 35 -6.58 -10.09 2.84
N VAL A 36 -5.90 -9.36 1.94
CA VAL A 36 -4.91 -9.95 1.02
C VAL A 36 -3.73 -10.53 1.77
N THR A 37 -3.24 -9.85 2.82
CA THR A 37 -2.13 -10.41 3.60
C THR A 37 -2.52 -11.56 4.52
N ALA A 38 -3.81 -11.69 4.86
CA ALA A 38 -4.32 -12.80 5.65
C ALA A 38 -4.52 -14.05 4.80
N ASN A 39 -4.88 -13.88 3.51
CA ASN A 39 -5.12 -14.98 2.57
C ASN A 39 -4.27 -14.82 1.30
N PRO A 40 -2.93 -14.86 1.39
CA PRO A 40 -2.05 -14.54 0.26
C PRO A 40 -2.21 -15.53 -0.92
N ASP A 41 -2.64 -16.76 -0.66
CA ASP A 41 -2.84 -17.80 -1.66
C ASP A 41 -4.08 -17.58 -2.55
N GLU A 42 -5.06 -16.79 -2.08
CA GLU A 42 -6.28 -16.47 -2.84
C GLU A 42 -6.09 -15.32 -3.86
N TYR A 43 -4.93 -14.67 -3.85
CA TYR A 43 -4.67 -13.48 -4.66
C TYR A 43 -3.44 -13.65 -5.55
N ASP A 44 -3.42 -12.91 -6.66
CA ASP A 44 -2.25 -12.87 -7.53
C ASP A 44 -1.05 -12.25 -6.79
N LYS A 45 0.16 -12.73 -7.14
CA LYS A 45 1.43 -12.27 -6.53
C LYS A 45 1.61 -10.75 -6.59
N THR A 46 1.04 -10.10 -7.61
CA THR A 46 1.11 -8.64 -7.75
C THR A 46 0.23 -7.95 -6.71
N THR A 47 -1.00 -8.40 -6.50
CA THR A 47 -1.92 -7.91 -5.46
C THR A 47 -1.32 -8.13 -4.06
N VAL A 48 -0.70 -9.28 -3.80
CA VAL A 48 0.00 -9.53 -2.52
C VAL A 48 1.16 -8.54 -2.31
N LYS A 49 1.98 -8.30 -3.34
CA LYS A 49 3.06 -7.30 -3.29
C LYS A 49 2.52 -5.88 -3.04
N GLN A 50 1.43 -5.50 -3.71
CA GLN A 50 0.78 -4.21 -3.53
C GLN A 50 0.21 -4.04 -2.11
N ALA A 51 -0.40 -5.07 -1.54
CA ALA A 51 -0.89 -5.06 -0.16
C ALA A 51 0.25 -4.89 0.86
N ASN A 52 1.37 -5.58 0.66
CA ASN A 52 2.56 -5.44 1.49
C ASN A 52 3.16 -4.02 1.39
N LEU A 53 3.22 -3.46 0.18
CA LEU A 53 3.64 -2.06 -0.02
C LEU A 53 2.70 -1.09 0.73
N ALA A 54 1.38 -1.27 0.63
CA ALA A 54 0.40 -0.43 1.33
C ALA A 54 0.57 -0.51 2.86
N LYS A 55 0.86 -1.69 3.42
CA LYS A 55 1.17 -1.86 4.85
C LYS A 55 2.45 -1.12 5.24
N THR A 56 3.51 -1.22 4.44
CA THR A 56 4.79 -0.52 4.68
C THR A 56 4.60 0.99 4.63
N LEU A 57 3.94 1.52 3.60
CA LEU A 57 3.65 2.95 3.49
C LEU A 57 2.82 3.45 4.67
N SER A 58 1.84 2.67 5.12
CA SER A 58 1.04 3.01 6.31
C SER A 58 1.86 3.08 7.59
N LYS A 59 2.80 2.15 7.80
CA LYS A 59 3.74 2.19 8.94
C LYS A 59 4.65 3.41 8.89
N LEU A 60 5.21 3.72 7.72
CA LEU A 60 6.06 4.91 7.53
C LEU A 60 5.29 6.20 7.82
N ARG A 61 4.03 6.30 7.37
CA ARG A 61 3.14 7.44 7.67
C ARG A 61 2.91 7.59 9.18
N LYS A 62 2.59 6.50 9.88
CA LYS A 62 2.42 6.51 11.34
C LYS A 62 3.68 6.94 12.08
N HIS A 63 4.84 6.41 11.70
CA HIS A 63 6.12 6.79 12.30
C HIS A 63 6.42 8.28 12.09
N LYS A 64 6.15 8.80 10.88
CA LYS A 64 6.26 10.24 10.61
C LYS A 64 5.32 11.07 11.49
N GLN A 65 4.05 10.65 11.64
CA GLN A 65 3.09 11.34 12.50
C GLN A 65 3.51 11.33 13.98
N SER A 66 4.07 10.21 14.47
CA SER A 66 4.57 10.11 15.84
C SER A 66 5.79 11.00 16.11
N LYS A 67 6.62 11.30 15.10
CA LYS A 67 7.76 12.21 15.24
C LYS A 67 7.39 13.70 15.13
N ASN A 68 6.19 13.99 14.67
CA ASN A 68 5.66 15.34 14.50
C ASN A 68 4.70 15.76 15.64
N LYS A 69 4.55 14.89 16.65
CA LYS A 69 3.74 15.09 17.85
C LYS A 69 4.68 15.20 19.05
#